data_AF-A0AAD1HMD6-F1
#
_entry.id   AF-A0AAD1HMD6-F1
#
_cell.length_a   1.000
_cell.length_b   1.000
_cell.length_c   1.000
_cell.angle_alpha   90.00
_cell.angle_beta   90.00
_cell.angle_gamma   90.00
#
_symmetry.space_group_name_H-M   'P 1'
#
loop_
_entity.id
_entity.type
_entity.pdbx_description
1 polymer ?
#
loop_
_entity_poly.entity_id
_entity_poly.type
_entity_poly.pdbx_seq_one_letter_code
_entity_poly.pdbx_strand_id
1 'polypeptide(L)'
;MGPPSGGTPVTLPNGMRIHQWQRIETNFLYPEIFGADSVYARGGYIDFQPGSVIVDAGANIGMFTLFAALRCRGEAEVFAFEPIPTTYSVLAVNTEAANRGEYAAAMGARPGASLMIHPINRGLSATDETVVFAHHPNFSLWSTRDAEFARQRLDRFVADVAGFIPVAPLAVRRAAVRPVVAWMGRTTTVAATLVPLSSVIEEYGLTRIDILKLDVEGAEIAVLQGITPTHWDMVRQVVLEVEYFATKDVIVEMLEAHGFTTYWFASERERYGAVQSEVCMVYGWRAEDRS
;
A
#
# COMPACT_ATOMS: atom_id res chain seq x y z
N MET A 1 4.68 -23.59 4.85
CA MET A 1 4.62 -22.84 6.13
C MET A 1 4.96 -21.41 5.78
N GLY A 2 4.20 -20.43 6.28
CA GLY A 2 4.58 -19.03 6.11
C GLY A 2 5.90 -18.72 6.81
N PRO A 3 6.52 -17.57 6.52
CA PRO A 3 7.68 -17.08 7.27
C PRO A 3 7.36 -16.93 8.78
N PRO A 4 8.38 -16.93 9.66
CA PRO A 4 8.18 -16.70 11.08
C PRO A 4 7.59 -15.31 11.35
N SER A 5 6.94 -15.14 12.51
CA SER A 5 6.51 -13.82 12.99
C SER A 5 7.71 -12.87 13.04
N GLY A 6 7.52 -11.64 12.55
CA GLY A 6 8.59 -10.67 12.36
C GLY A 6 9.40 -10.84 11.07
N GLY A 7 9.10 -11.82 10.21
CA GLY A 7 9.69 -11.98 8.88
C GLY A 7 11.15 -12.44 8.90
N THR A 8 11.79 -12.43 7.72
CA THR A 8 13.19 -12.83 7.54
C THR A 8 14.05 -11.65 7.08
N PRO A 9 15.28 -11.46 7.57
CA PRO A 9 16.09 -10.32 7.18
C PRO A 9 16.55 -10.40 5.72
N VAL A 10 16.58 -9.26 5.03
CA VAL A 10 17.07 -9.09 3.67
C VAL A 10 17.65 -7.68 3.51
N THR A 11 18.67 -7.53 2.65
CA THR A 11 19.19 -6.21 2.27
C THR A 11 18.62 -5.81 0.91
N LEU A 12 17.94 -4.68 0.86
CA LEU A 12 17.43 -4.09 -0.36
C LEU A 12 18.56 -3.48 -1.20
N PRO A 13 18.38 -3.30 -2.52
CA PRO A 13 19.40 -2.69 -3.39
C PRO A 13 19.87 -1.28 -2.97
N ASN A 14 19.04 -0.51 -2.26
CA ASN A 14 19.41 0.80 -1.69
C ASN A 14 20.20 0.70 -0.37
N GLY A 15 20.55 -0.51 0.08
CA GLY A 15 21.33 -0.76 1.30
C GLY A 15 20.52 -0.89 2.59
N MET A 16 19.20 -0.64 2.57
CA MET A 16 18.36 -0.83 3.75
C MET A 16 18.24 -2.32 4.08
N ARG A 17 18.48 -2.69 5.35
CA ARG A 17 18.30 -4.06 5.83
C ARG A 17 16.93 -4.18 6.51
N ILE A 18 15.97 -4.72 5.79
CA ILE A 18 14.60 -4.90 6.26
C ILE A 18 14.32 -6.36 6.59
N HIS A 19 13.16 -6.62 7.19
CA HIS A 19 12.54 -7.92 7.28
C HIS A 19 11.47 -8.06 6.20
N GLN A 20 11.48 -9.19 5.48
CA GLN A 20 10.51 -9.54 4.45
C GLN A 20 9.60 -10.67 4.93
N TRP A 21 8.35 -10.66 4.47
CA TRP A 21 7.44 -11.80 4.61
C TRP A 21 7.87 -12.92 3.63
N GLN A 22 7.66 -12.71 2.34
CA GLN A 22 8.12 -13.64 1.29
C GLN A 22 9.07 -12.93 0.33
N ARG A 23 10.18 -13.59 -0.01
CA ARG A 23 11.19 -13.02 -0.92
C ARG A 23 10.62 -12.62 -2.28
N ILE A 24 9.65 -13.39 -2.80
CA ILE A 24 9.02 -13.10 -4.09
C ILE A 24 8.23 -11.78 -4.06
N GLU A 25 7.52 -11.50 -2.96
CA GLU A 25 6.76 -10.25 -2.78
C GLU A 25 7.70 -9.05 -2.71
N THR A 26 8.77 -9.14 -1.91
CA THR A 26 9.77 -8.06 -1.80
C THR A 26 10.47 -7.79 -3.13
N ASN A 27 10.79 -8.83 -3.91
CA ASN A 27 11.38 -8.67 -5.24
C ASN A 27 10.43 -7.98 -6.24
N PHE A 28 9.11 -8.12 -6.05
CA PHE A 28 8.11 -7.45 -6.88
C PHE A 28 7.88 -5.99 -6.43
N LEU A 29 7.71 -5.77 -5.13
CA LEU A 29 7.42 -4.46 -4.55
C LEU A 29 8.59 -3.48 -4.66
N TYR A 30 9.83 -3.95 -4.51
CA TYR A 30 10.98 -3.05 -4.51
C TYR A 30 11.10 -2.22 -5.80
N PRO A 31 11.17 -2.80 -7.02
CA PRO A 31 11.25 -2.00 -8.24
C PRO A 31 10.00 -1.15 -8.49
N GLU A 32 8.84 -1.57 -8.00
CA GLU A 32 7.59 -0.81 -8.11
C GLU A 32 7.58 0.45 -7.24
N ILE A 33 8.02 0.33 -6.00
CA ILE A 33 7.94 1.41 -5.02
C ILE A 33 9.21 2.27 -5.06
N PHE A 34 10.39 1.66 -5.15
CA PHE A 34 11.67 2.37 -5.11
C PHE A 34 12.27 2.65 -6.50
N GLY A 35 11.66 2.12 -7.57
CA GLY A 35 12.14 2.32 -8.94
C GLY A 35 11.99 3.77 -9.43
N ALA A 36 12.68 4.07 -10.53
CA ALA A 36 12.59 5.37 -11.20
C ALA A 36 11.16 5.69 -11.66
N ASP A 37 10.42 4.66 -12.07
CA ASP A 37 9.03 4.76 -12.55
C ASP A 37 8.00 4.46 -11.44
N SER A 38 8.36 4.69 -10.17
CA SER A 38 7.46 4.47 -9.04
C SER A 38 6.15 5.21 -9.23
N VAL A 39 5.04 4.47 -9.17
CA VAL A 39 3.70 5.04 -9.32
C VAL A 39 3.47 6.14 -8.28
N TYR A 40 3.85 5.91 -7.02
CA TYR A 40 3.64 6.89 -5.95
C TYR A 40 4.47 8.18 -6.05
N ALA A 41 5.44 8.26 -6.96
CA ALA A 41 6.25 9.48 -7.19
C ALA A 41 6.22 9.93 -8.67
N ARG A 42 5.32 9.36 -9.46
CA ARG A 42 5.21 9.66 -10.89
C ARG A 42 4.78 11.11 -11.11
N GLY A 43 5.37 11.74 -12.11
CA GLY A 43 4.96 13.07 -12.60
C GLY A 43 5.07 14.21 -11.60
N GLY A 44 5.70 14.00 -10.43
CA GLY A 44 5.71 14.98 -9.36
C GLY A 44 4.30 15.33 -8.85
N TYR A 45 3.36 14.37 -8.90
CA TYR A 45 2.00 14.62 -8.43
C TYR A 45 1.89 14.68 -6.90
N ILE A 46 2.78 13.96 -6.22
CA ILE A 46 2.94 13.98 -4.77
C ILE A 46 4.27 14.63 -4.44
N ASP A 47 4.22 15.63 -3.59
CA ASP A 47 5.39 16.34 -3.09
C ASP A 47 5.79 15.83 -1.70
N PHE A 48 6.93 15.13 -1.65
CA PHE A 48 7.51 14.59 -0.42
C PHE A 48 8.50 15.58 0.16
N GLN A 49 8.03 16.40 1.11
CA GLN A 49 8.88 17.39 1.78
C GLN A 49 9.45 16.84 3.09
N PRO A 50 10.67 17.24 3.50
CA PRO A 50 11.14 17.00 4.85
C PRO A 50 10.16 17.58 5.87
N GLY A 51 9.84 16.80 6.90
CA GLY A 51 8.87 17.13 7.95
C GLY A 51 7.41 16.88 7.55
N SER A 52 7.14 16.13 6.48
CA SER A 52 5.78 15.72 6.11
C SER A 52 5.16 14.79 7.16
N VAL A 53 3.87 14.99 7.42
CA VAL A 53 3.01 14.05 8.15
C VAL A 53 2.27 13.18 7.14
N ILE A 54 2.45 11.87 7.24
CA ILE A 54 2.04 10.89 6.22
C ILE A 54 1.14 9.84 6.86
N VAL A 55 0.02 9.54 6.21
CA VAL A 55 -0.84 8.39 6.54
C VAL A 55 -0.69 7.36 5.43
N ASP A 56 -0.23 6.16 5.77
CA ASP A 56 -0.09 5.01 4.87
C ASP A 56 -1.15 3.96 5.23
N ALA A 57 -2.28 3.95 4.51
CA ALA A 57 -3.32 2.95 4.66
C ALA A 57 -2.99 1.73 3.78
N GLY A 58 -2.90 0.56 4.42
CA GLY A 58 -2.43 -0.68 3.77
C GLY A 58 -0.91 -0.72 3.65
N ALA A 59 -0.22 -0.55 4.76
CA ALA A 59 1.24 -0.45 4.81
C ALA A 59 1.94 -1.78 4.50
N ASN A 60 1.26 -2.93 4.58
CA ASN A 60 1.84 -4.25 4.41
C ASN A 60 3.08 -4.41 5.31
N ILE A 61 4.25 -4.79 4.79
CA ILE A 61 5.52 -4.88 5.53
C ILE A 61 6.26 -3.53 5.64
N GLY A 62 5.66 -2.43 5.18
CA GLY A 62 6.19 -1.07 5.30
C GLY A 62 7.02 -0.57 4.11
N MET A 63 6.91 -1.18 2.93
CA MET A 63 7.73 -0.77 1.77
C MET A 63 7.44 0.67 1.33
N PHE A 64 6.16 1.06 1.20
CA PHE A 64 5.80 2.45 0.89
C PHE A 64 6.16 3.39 2.05
N THR A 65 5.84 3.01 3.29
CA THR A 65 6.25 3.74 4.51
C THR A 65 7.75 4.12 4.49
N LEU A 66 8.65 3.15 4.24
CA LEU A 66 10.10 3.40 4.17
C LEU A 66 10.51 4.21 2.94
N PHE A 67 9.82 4.02 1.81
CA PHE A 67 10.02 4.83 0.62
C PHE A 67 9.65 6.30 0.84
N ALA A 68 8.51 6.57 1.47
CA ALA A 68 8.06 7.90 1.78
C ALA A 68 9.04 8.60 2.74
N ALA A 69 9.47 7.91 3.80
CA ALA A 69 10.51 8.41 4.71
C ALA A 69 11.83 8.70 3.98
N LEU A 70 12.26 7.82 3.05
CA LEU A 70 13.41 8.04 2.19
C LEU A 70 13.26 9.30 1.31
N ARG A 71 12.09 9.50 0.69
CA ARG A 71 11.82 10.69 -0.14
C ARG A 71 11.81 11.97 0.68
N CYS A 72 11.31 11.92 1.91
CA CYS A 72 11.39 13.00 2.89
C CYS A 72 12.77 13.14 3.56
N ARG A 73 13.79 12.40 3.11
CA ARG A 73 15.17 12.45 3.61
C ARG A 73 15.29 12.10 5.09
N GLY A 74 14.54 11.10 5.54
CA GLY A 74 14.54 10.66 6.93
C GLY A 74 14.00 11.69 7.92
N GLU A 75 13.21 12.65 7.44
CA GLU A 75 12.53 13.65 8.27
C GLU A 75 11.04 13.59 7.97
N ALA A 76 10.27 12.86 8.78
CA ALA A 76 8.84 12.67 8.58
C ALA A 76 8.18 12.10 9.84
N GLU A 77 6.86 12.26 9.93
CA GLU A 77 6.03 11.50 10.85
C GLU A 77 5.04 10.64 10.05
N VAL A 78 5.09 9.32 10.22
CA VAL A 78 4.30 8.38 9.40
C VAL A 78 3.40 7.52 10.27
N PHE A 79 2.12 7.45 9.95
CA PHE A 79 1.13 6.59 10.57
C PHE A 79 0.81 5.45 9.60
N ALA A 80 1.35 4.26 9.88
CA ALA A 80 1.34 3.12 8.97
C ALA A 80 0.35 2.05 9.44
N PHE A 81 -0.73 1.84 8.67
CA PHE A 81 -1.84 0.96 9.03
C PHE A 81 -1.75 -0.37 8.32
N GLU A 82 -1.66 -1.47 9.09
CA GLU A 82 -1.74 -2.83 8.58
C GLU A 82 -2.71 -3.65 9.44
N PRO A 83 -3.90 -4.03 8.94
CA PRO A 83 -4.90 -4.75 9.73
C PRO A 83 -4.49 -6.18 10.07
N ILE A 84 -3.68 -6.85 9.25
CA ILE A 84 -3.41 -8.29 9.41
C ILE A 84 -2.25 -8.49 10.39
N PRO A 85 -2.47 -9.09 11.58
CA PRO A 85 -1.45 -9.16 12.63
C PRO A 85 -0.15 -9.86 12.21
N THR A 86 -0.22 -10.86 11.33
CA THR A 86 0.96 -11.55 10.81
C THR A 86 1.83 -10.63 9.96
N THR A 87 1.24 -9.91 9.01
CA THR A 87 1.92 -8.91 8.17
C THR A 87 2.39 -7.72 9.01
N TYR A 88 1.53 -7.22 9.91
CA TYR A 88 1.85 -6.16 10.86
C TYR A 88 3.08 -6.49 11.70
N SER A 89 3.27 -7.75 12.11
CA SER A 89 4.47 -8.12 12.88
C SER A 89 5.78 -7.84 12.13
N VAL A 90 5.77 -7.88 10.79
CA VAL A 90 6.92 -7.51 9.96
C VAL A 90 7.04 -5.99 9.82
N LEU A 91 5.92 -5.30 9.61
CA LEU A 91 5.86 -3.83 9.61
C LEU A 91 6.49 -3.27 10.88
N ALA A 92 6.04 -3.76 12.04
CA ALA A 92 6.51 -3.32 13.35
C ALA A 92 8.04 -3.49 13.50
N VAL A 93 8.61 -4.60 13.04
CA VAL A 93 10.08 -4.80 13.07
C VAL A 93 10.80 -3.79 12.16
N ASN A 94 10.26 -3.56 10.96
CA ASN A 94 10.86 -2.66 9.99
C ASN A 94 10.81 -1.19 10.42
N THR A 95 9.68 -0.74 10.95
CA THR A 95 9.48 0.64 11.40
C THR A 95 10.24 0.91 12.69
N GLU A 96 10.34 -0.06 13.59
CA GLU A 96 11.14 0.02 14.81
C GLU A 96 12.64 0.17 14.50
N ALA A 97 13.17 -0.54 13.49
CA ALA A 97 14.53 -0.32 12.99
C ALA A 97 14.71 1.09 12.37
N ALA A 98 13.72 1.59 11.65
CA ALA A 98 13.74 2.95 11.09
C ALA A 98 13.75 4.02 12.20
N ASN A 99 12.92 3.87 13.24
CA ASN A 99 12.83 4.77 14.39
C ASN A 99 14.13 4.80 15.21
N ARG A 100 14.90 3.70 15.23
CA ARG A 100 16.26 3.67 15.80
C ARG A 100 17.32 4.34 14.92
N GLY A 101 16.94 4.85 13.75
CA GLY A 101 17.84 5.51 12.81
C GLY A 101 18.71 4.57 11.99
N GLU A 102 18.42 3.26 11.97
CA GLU A 102 19.23 2.27 11.22
C GLU A 102 19.26 2.56 9.71
N TYR A 103 18.26 3.27 9.19
CA TYR A 103 18.15 3.65 7.78
C TYR A 103 18.54 5.10 7.49
N ALA A 104 18.91 5.89 8.50
CA ALA A 104 19.16 7.33 8.35
C ALA A 104 20.20 7.64 7.25
N ALA A 105 21.28 6.86 7.18
CA ALA A 105 22.30 7.00 6.14
C ALA A 105 21.76 6.66 4.74
N ALA A 106 21.01 5.57 4.60
CA ALA A 106 20.37 5.19 3.33
C ALA A 106 19.31 6.21 2.90
N MET A 107 18.69 6.90 3.86
CA MET A 107 17.71 7.97 3.63
C MET A 107 18.33 9.33 3.27
N GLY A 108 19.66 9.48 3.39
CA GLY A 108 20.31 10.77 3.22
C GLY A 108 19.88 11.78 4.29
N ALA A 109 19.57 11.30 5.50
CA ALA A 109 19.12 12.13 6.60
C ALA A 109 20.19 13.13 7.03
N ARG A 110 19.77 14.39 7.19
CA ARG A 110 20.65 15.46 7.70
C ARG A 110 20.80 15.32 9.22
N PRO A 111 21.92 15.80 9.81
CA PRO A 111 22.02 15.90 11.26
C PRO A 111 20.82 16.65 11.85
N GLY A 112 20.13 16.04 12.82
CA GLY A 112 18.94 16.61 13.44
C GLY A 112 17.61 16.31 12.74
N ALA A 113 17.62 15.61 11.59
CA ALA A 113 16.40 15.08 10.99
C ALA A 113 15.70 14.12 11.97
N SER A 114 14.38 14.25 12.09
CA SER A 114 13.57 13.43 12.98
C SER A 114 12.62 12.57 12.16
N LEU A 115 12.75 11.25 12.29
CA LEU A 115 11.82 10.27 11.74
C LEU A 115 11.07 9.61 12.89
N MET A 116 9.74 9.65 12.82
CA MET A 116 8.88 8.86 13.69
C MET A 116 7.88 8.08 12.84
N ILE A 117 7.82 6.78 13.02
CA ILE A 117 6.86 5.91 12.36
C ILE A 117 6.04 5.19 13.43
N HIS A 118 4.73 5.38 13.37
CA HIS A 118 3.73 4.75 14.23
C HIS A 118 3.11 3.55 13.49
N PRO A 119 3.57 2.31 13.72
CA PRO A 119 2.92 1.14 13.14
C PRO A 119 1.63 0.82 13.90
N ILE A 120 0.49 0.84 13.21
CA ILE A 120 -0.84 0.64 13.80
C ILE A 120 -1.47 -0.65 13.26
N ASN A 121 -1.79 -1.60 14.15
CA ASN A 121 -2.44 -2.85 13.77
C ASN A 121 -3.97 -2.71 13.68
N ARG A 122 -4.40 -1.80 12.79
CA ARG A 122 -5.80 -1.54 12.43
C ARG A 122 -5.83 -1.25 10.94
N GLY A 123 -6.96 -1.48 10.29
CA GLY A 123 -7.23 -0.91 8.97
C GLY A 123 -8.11 0.33 9.08
N LEU A 124 -8.34 0.99 7.95
CA LEU A 124 -9.23 2.14 7.88
C LEU A 124 -10.56 1.76 7.20
N SER A 125 -11.65 2.40 7.61
CA SER A 125 -13.01 2.17 7.12
C SER A 125 -13.89 3.41 7.32
N ALA A 126 -15.18 3.32 7.01
CA ALA A 126 -16.14 4.40 7.25
C ALA A 126 -16.61 4.46 8.72
N THR A 127 -16.58 3.32 9.41
CA THR A 127 -17.13 3.14 10.76
C THR A 127 -16.27 2.15 11.55
N ASP A 128 -16.30 2.22 12.87
CA ASP A 128 -15.68 1.19 13.71
C ASP A 128 -16.29 -0.18 13.45
N GLU A 129 -15.47 -1.13 13.02
CA GLU A 129 -15.92 -2.48 12.72
C GLU A 129 -14.83 -3.53 12.97
N THR A 130 -15.25 -4.76 13.19
CA THR A 130 -14.36 -5.93 13.20
C THR A 130 -14.72 -6.80 12.02
N VAL A 131 -13.77 -6.97 11.10
CA VAL A 131 -13.97 -7.71 9.86
C VAL A 131 -13.09 -8.95 9.84
N VAL A 132 -13.60 -10.03 9.25
CA VAL A 132 -12.83 -11.25 8.99
C VAL A 132 -12.27 -11.17 7.57
N PHE A 133 -10.96 -11.00 7.47
CA PHE A 133 -10.22 -10.97 6.21
C PHE A 133 -9.91 -12.36 5.71
N ALA A 134 -9.94 -12.54 4.38
CA ALA A 134 -9.31 -13.66 3.70
C ALA A 134 -7.81 -13.36 3.59
N HIS A 135 -7.02 -13.83 4.55
CA HIS A 135 -5.57 -13.69 4.55
C HIS A 135 -4.91 -14.78 3.72
N HIS A 136 -3.99 -14.39 2.84
CA HIS A 136 -3.22 -15.30 2.01
C HIS A 136 -1.77 -15.38 2.52
N PRO A 137 -1.44 -16.27 3.48
CA PRO A 137 -0.13 -16.31 4.14
C PRO A 137 1.06 -16.61 3.23
N ASN A 138 0.83 -17.12 2.01
CA ASN A 138 1.88 -17.38 1.04
C ASN A 138 1.98 -16.28 -0.04
N PHE A 139 1.11 -15.26 -0.01
CA PHE A 139 1.18 -14.05 -0.82
C PHE A 139 0.37 -12.92 -0.16
N SER A 140 0.99 -12.17 0.76
CA SER A 140 0.28 -11.23 1.64
C SER A 140 -0.41 -10.09 0.89
N LEU A 141 0.17 -9.67 -0.24
CA LEU A 141 -0.36 -8.69 -1.20
C LEU A 141 -1.71 -9.08 -1.85
N TRP A 142 -2.26 -10.26 -1.58
CA TRP A 142 -3.59 -10.64 -2.06
C TRP A 142 -4.62 -10.74 -0.93
N SER A 143 -4.24 -10.36 0.29
CA SER A 143 -5.15 -10.45 1.43
C SER A 143 -6.20 -9.35 1.34
N THR A 144 -7.44 -9.76 1.14
CA THR A 144 -8.57 -8.87 0.89
C THR A 144 -9.76 -9.26 1.76
N ARG A 145 -10.70 -8.34 1.92
CA ARG A 145 -12.01 -8.61 2.51
C ARG A 145 -12.98 -9.26 1.53
N ASP A 146 -12.70 -9.20 0.22
CA ASP A 146 -13.59 -9.71 -0.84
C ASP A 146 -13.11 -11.08 -1.37
N ALA A 147 -13.83 -12.14 -1.01
CA ALA A 147 -13.51 -13.50 -1.41
C ALA A 147 -13.76 -13.80 -2.91
N GLU A 148 -14.67 -13.06 -3.56
CA GLU A 148 -14.97 -13.24 -4.99
C GLU A 148 -13.87 -12.60 -5.85
N PHE A 149 -13.38 -11.44 -5.41
CA PHE A 149 -12.23 -10.75 -5.96
C PHE A 149 -10.93 -11.58 -5.90
N ALA A 150 -10.63 -12.21 -4.76
CA ALA A 150 -9.47 -13.11 -4.62
C ALA A 150 -9.46 -14.25 -5.66
N ARG A 151 -10.64 -14.75 -6.06
CA ARG A 151 -10.77 -15.82 -7.05
C ARG A 151 -10.45 -15.37 -8.48
N GLN A 152 -10.84 -14.15 -8.85
CA GLN A 152 -10.60 -13.60 -10.19
C GLN A 152 -9.10 -13.33 -10.42
N ARG A 153 -8.41 -12.77 -9.41
CA ARG A 153 -6.96 -12.51 -9.45
C ARG A 153 -6.13 -13.80 -9.55
N LEU A 154 -6.58 -14.89 -8.94
CA LEU A 154 -5.95 -16.21 -9.03
C LEU A 154 -5.91 -16.76 -10.46
N ASP A 155 -7.04 -16.70 -11.17
CA ASP A 155 -7.15 -17.18 -12.55
C ASP A 155 -6.30 -16.33 -13.51
N ARG A 156 -6.16 -15.02 -13.24
CA ARG A 156 -5.27 -14.10 -13.98
C ARG A 156 -3.80 -14.43 -13.77
N PHE A 157 -3.34 -14.55 -12.53
CA PHE A 157 -1.94 -14.87 -12.22
C PHE A 157 -1.49 -16.24 -12.78
N VAL A 158 -2.39 -17.24 -12.79
CA VAL A 158 -2.14 -18.53 -13.47
C VAL A 158 -1.87 -18.31 -14.96
N ALA A 159 -2.62 -17.42 -15.60
CA ALA A 159 -2.42 -17.09 -17.01
C ALA A 159 -1.08 -16.36 -17.24
N ASP A 160 -0.73 -15.42 -16.36
CA ASP A 160 0.49 -14.62 -16.47
C ASP A 160 1.75 -15.46 -16.28
N VAL A 161 1.84 -16.25 -15.20
CA VAL A 161 2.99 -17.13 -14.95
C VAL A 161 3.10 -18.23 -16.01
N ALA A 162 1.96 -18.72 -16.52
CA ALA A 162 1.96 -19.64 -17.66
C ALA A 162 2.47 -18.97 -18.95
N GLY A 163 2.31 -17.65 -19.12
CA GLY A 163 2.84 -16.88 -20.25
C GLY A 163 4.37 -16.90 -20.34
N PHE A 164 5.07 -16.90 -19.20
CA PHE A 164 6.54 -16.83 -19.10
C PHE A 164 7.29 -18.15 -19.37
N ILE A 165 6.60 -19.28 -19.56
CA ILE A 165 7.24 -20.60 -19.79
C ILE A 165 7.21 -20.94 -21.29
N PRO A 166 8.20 -20.62 -22.14
CA PRO A 166 7.97 -20.42 -23.58
C PRO A 166 7.71 -21.69 -24.41
N VAL A 167 7.91 -22.89 -23.85
CA VAL A 167 8.17 -24.11 -24.65
C VAL A 167 7.02 -25.14 -24.67
N ALA A 168 6.01 -25.03 -23.80
CA ALA A 168 4.91 -26.02 -23.70
C ALA A 168 3.55 -25.49 -24.22
N PRO A 169 2.53 -26.33 -24.49
CA PRO A 169 1.17 -25.85 -24.75
C PRO A 169 0.53 -25.17 -23.53
N LEU A 170 -0.32 -24.16 -23.74
CA LEU A 170 -0.91 -23.33 -22.66
C LEU A 170 -1.61 -24.17 -21.57
N ALA A 171 -2.32 -25.24 -21.95
CA ALA A 171 -2.97 -26.14 -20.99
C ALA A 171 -1.96 -26.86 -20.07
N VAL A 172 -0.81 -27.25 -20.61
CA VAL A 172 0.28 -27.91 -19.86
C VAL A 172 0.96 -26.90 -18.92
N ARG A 173 1.18 -25.66 -19.39
CA ARG A 173 1.71 -24.58 -18.55
C ARG A 173 0.77 -24.25 -17.39
N ARG A 174 -0.53 -24.07 -17.67
CA ARG A 174 -1.55 -23.84 -16.63
C ARG A 174 -1.59 -24.97 -15.61
N ALA A 175 -1.48 -26.23 -16.05
CA ALA A 175 -1.41 -27.38 -15.15
C ALA A 175 -0.14 -27.40 -14.28
N ALA A 176 1.01 -26.93 -14.80
CA ALA A 176 2.26 -26.85 -14.07
C ALA A 176 2.31 -25.71 -13.03
N VAL A 177 1.64 -24.58 -13.32
CA VAL A 177 1.57 -23.42 -12.42
C VAL A 177 0.47 -23.59 -11.36
N ARG A 178 -0.60 -24.35 -11.65
CA ARG A 178 -1.73 -24.61 -10.74
C ARG A 178 -1.33 -25.02 -9.32
N PRO A 179 -0.37 -25.93 -9.07
CA PRO A 179 0.06 -26.28 -7.72
C PRO A 179 0.73 -25.12 -6.98
N VAL A 180 1.52 -24.31 -7.67
CA VAL A 180 2.19 -23.11 -7.13
C VAL A 180 1.15 -22.05 -6.76
N VAL A 181 0.19 -21.82 -7.66
CA VAL A 181 -0.93 -20.91 -7.42
C VAL A 181 -1.83 -21.40 -6.29
N ALA A 182 -2.19 -22.68 -6.25
CA ALA A 182 -2.99 -23.25 -5.17
C ALA A 182 -2.26 -23.20 -3.82
N TRP A 183 -0.92 -23.25 -3.83
CA TRP A 183 -0.11 -23.00 -2.65
C TRP A 183 -0.12 -21.52 -2.24
N MET A 184 0.01 -20.57 -3.18
CA MET A 184 -0.07 -19.12 -2.93
C MET A 184 -1.45 -18.70 -2.43
N GLY A 185 -2.51 -19.21 -3.05
CA GLY A 185 -3.92 -18.90 -2.76
C GLY A 185 -4.50 -19.63 -1.55
N ARG A 186 -3.69 -20.29 -0.70
CA ARG A 186 -4.19 -20.81 0.58
C ARG A 186 -4.72 -19.64 1.40
N THR A 187 -5.97 -19.73 1.83
CA THR A 187 -6.62 -18.69 2.63
C THR A 187 -6.71 -19.11 4.09
N THR A 188 -6.45 -18.19 4.98
CA THR A 188 -6.76 -18.26 6.41
C THR A 188 -7.63 -17.07 6.77
N THR A 189 -8.61 -17.26 7.64
CA THR A 189 -9.45 -16.16 8.12
C THR A 189 -8.76 -15.46 9.28
N VAL A 190 -8.64 -14.14 9.22
CA VAL A 190 -8.02 -13.32 10.27
C VAL A 190 -8.99 -12.20 10.63
N ALA A 191 -9.35 -12.09 11.90
CA ALA A 191 -10.13 -10.96 12.38
C ALA A 191 -9.21 -9.73 12.51
N ALA A 192 -9.66 -8.59 12.01
CA ALA A 192 -8.96 -7.31 12.16
C ALA A 192 -9.95 -6.19 12.49
N THR A 193 -9.44 -5.20 13.21
CA THR A 193 -10.19 -4.00 13.60
C THR A 193 -9.99 -2.92 12.55
N LEU A 194 -11.09 -2.32 12.08
CA LEU A 194 -11.09 -1.18 11.18
C LEU A 194 -11.71 0.03 11.88
N VAL A 195 -11.15 1.21 11.63
CA VAL A 195 -11.58 2.47 12.26
C VAL A 195 -11.66 3.61 11.24
N PRO A 196 -12.50 4.63 11.46
CA PRO A 196 -12.47 5.85 10.66
C PRO A 196 -11.14 6.59 10.77
N LEU A 197 -10.65 7.17 9.67
CA LEU A 197 -9.45 8.03 9.71
C LEU A 197 -9.66 9.22 10.65
N SER A 198 -10.89 9.74 10.75
CA SER A 198 -11.21 10.82 11.69
C SER A 198 -10.97 10.45 13.15
N SER A 199 -11.29 9.23 13.54
CA SER A 199 -11.06 8.74 14.90
C SER A 199 -9.56 8.67 15.20
N VAL A 200 -8.73 8.31 14.21
CA VAL A 200 -7.28 8.34 14.32
C VAL A 200 -6.76 9.78 14.44
N ILE A 201 -7.28 10.69 13.63
CA ILE A 201 -6.92 12.12 13.68
C ILE A 201 -7.10 12.66 15.10
N GLU A 202 -8.23 12.35 15.72
CA GLU A 202 -8.54 12.71 17.09
C GLU A 202 -7.66 11.98 18.12
N GLU A 203 -7.47 10.67 17.98
CA GLU A 203 -6.69 9.83 18.90
C GLU A 203 -5.23 10.28 19.01
N TYR A 204 -4.60 10.60 17.88
CA TYR A 204 -3.20 11.01 17.82
C TYR A 204 -3.01 12.54 17.81
N GLY A 205 -4.10 13.31 17.84
CA GLY A 205 -4.05 14.78 17.84
C GLY A 205 -3.40 15.36 16.57
N LEU A 206 -3.65 14.73 15.42
CA LEU A 206 -3.12 15.18 14.14
C LEU A 206 -3.69 16.56 13.79
N THR A 207 -2.83 17.48 13.39
CA THR A 207 -3.22 18.83 12.96
C THR A 207 -3.13 19.04 11.45
N ARG A 208 -2.45 18.13 10.74
CA ARG A 208 -2.33 18.11 9.28
C ARG A 208 -1.96 16.70 8.79
N ILE A 209 -2.30 16.41 7.54
CA ILE A 209 -1.87 15.23 6.78
C ILE A 209 -1.37 15.73 5.43
N ASP A 210 -0.05 15.78 5.24
CA ASP A 210 0.54 16.25 3.99
C ASP A 210 0.34 15.25 2.86
N ILE A 211 0.37 13.94 3.18
CA ILE A 211 0.18 12.84 2.22
C ILE A 211 -0.70 11.77 2.84
N LEU A 212 -1.85 11.50 2.22
CA LEU A 212 -2.69 10.32 2.51
C LEU A 212 -2.54 9.33 1.36
N LYS A 213 -1.88 8.20 1.62
CA LYS A 213 -1.80 7.07 0.69
C LYS A 213 -2.87 6.04 1.04
N LEU A 214 -3.62 5.61 0.03
CA LEU A 214 -4.60 4.52 0.15
C LEU A 214 -4.27 3.41 -0.87
N ASP A 215 -3.96 2.23 -0.36
CA ASP A 215 -3.89 0.99 -1.13
C ASP A 215 -4.48 -0.09 -0.22
N VAL A 216 -5.79 -0.23 -0.29
CA VAL A 216 -6.59 -0.98 0.69
C VAL A 216 -7.49 -2.02 0.02
N GLU A 217 -7.11 -2.44 -1.20
CA GLU A 217 -7.66 -3.59 -1.92
C GLU A 217 -9.20 -3.55 -2.03
N GLY A 218 -9.76 -2.42 -2.49
CA GLY A 218 -11.19 -2.24 -2.76
C GLY A 218 -11.99 -1.60 -1.61
N ALA A 219 -11.31 -1.04 -0.60
CA ALA A 219 -11.92 -0.33 0.51
C ALA A 219 -11.79 1.20 0.41
N GLU A 220 -11.30 1.73 -0.70
CA GLU A 220 -10.88 3.13 -0.83
C GLU A 220 -12.03 4.08 -0.52
N ILE A 221 -13.21 3.86 -1.12
CA ILE A 221 -14.41 4.67 -0.86
C ILE A 221 -14.81 4.64 0.61
N ALA A 222 -14.75 3.46 1.26
CA ALA A 222 -15.11 3.33 2.66
C ALA A 222 -14.14 4.12 3.56
N VAL A 223 -12.83 4.08 3.26
CA VAL A 223 -11.84 4.90 3.97
C VAL A 223 -12.12 6.40 3.79
N LEU A 224 -12.40 6.84 2.57
CA LEU A 224 -12.72 8.25 2.29
C LEU A 224 -14.00 8.71 3.00
N GLN A 225 -15.00 7.84 3.11
CA GLN A 225 -16.23 8.10 3.87
C GLN A 225 -16.00 8.18 5.38
N GLY A 226 -14.90 7.63 5.90
CA GLY A 226 -14.48 7.75 7.30
C GLY A 226 -13.82 9.09 7.65
N ILE A 227 -13.67 9.99 6.69
CA ILE A 227 -13.14 11.34 6.88
C ILE A 227 -14.31 12.31 7.05
N THR A 228 -14.40 12.96 8.22
CA THR A 228 -15.43 13.97 8.46
C THR A 228 -15.16 15.22 7.62
N PRO A 229 -16.18 16.03 7.29
CA PRO A 229 -16.01 17.24 6.50
C PRO A 229 -14.93 18.19 7.05
N THR A 230 -14.80 18.31 8.37
CA THR A 230 -13.79 19.18 9.01
C THR A 230 -12.37 18.63 8.92
N HIS A 231 -12.19 17.31 8.85
CA HIS A 231 -10.87 16.70 8.73
C HIS A 231 -10.36 16.66 7.29
N TRP A 232 -11.23 16.81 6.29
CA TRP A 232 -10.81 16.94 4.90
C TRP A 232 -9.89 18.14 4.65
N ASP A 233 -10.09 19.23 5.36
CA ASP A 233 -9.24 20.43 5.27
C ASP A 233 -7.81 20.19 5.77
N MET A 234 -7.60 19.14 6.59
CA MET A 234 -6.27 18.76 7.08
C MET A 234 -5.45 17.99 6.04
N VAL A 235 -6.11 17.37 5.05
CA VAL A 235 -5.46 16.56 4.02
C VAL A 235 -5.04 17.45 2.85
N ARG A 236 -3.76 17.43 2.50
CA ARG A 236 -3.18 18.28 1.44
C ARG A 236 -3.05 17.56 0.11
N GLN A 237 -2.61 16.31 0.17
CA GLN A 237 -2.37 15.48 -1.01
C GLN A 237 -2.83 14.04 -0.75
N VAL A 238 -3.35 13.41 -1.79
CA VAL A 238 -3.79 12.01 -1.75
C VAL A 238 -3.18 11.24 -2.92
N VAL A 239 -2.80 9.99 -2.68
CA VAL A 239 -2.44 9.02 -3.72
C VAL A 239 -3.16 7.72 -3.44
N LEU A 240 -3.92 7.24 -4.42
CA LEU A 240 -4.77 6.08 -4.27
C LEU A 240 -4.46 5.07 -5.38
N GLU A 241 -4.35 3.80 -4.99
CA GLU A 241 -4.48 2.66 -5.89
C GLU A 241 -5.92 2.20 -5.84
N VAL A 242 -6.63 2.34 -6.96
CA VAL A 242 -8.06 2.05 -7.07
C VAL A 242 -8.22 0.76 -7.83
N GLU A 243 -8.60 -0.30 -7.11
CA GLU A 243 -8.65 -1.67 -7.65
C GLU A 243 -9.77 -1.87 -8.68
N TYR A 244 -10.86 -1.10 -8.58
CA TYR A 244 -11.98 -1.17 -9.50
C TYR A 244 -12.08 0.12 -10.33
N PHE A 245 -11.68 0.07 -11.59
CA PHE A 245 -11.70 1.22 -12.50
C PHE A 245 -13.07 1.89 -12.56
N ALA A 246 -14.15 1.10 -12.44
CA ALA A 246 -15.52 1.60 -12.41
C ALA A 246 -15.83 2.51 -11.20
N THR A 247 -15.07 2.39 -10.10
CA THR A 247 -15.23 3.21 -8.89
C THR A 247 -14.39 4.48 -8.91
N LYS A 248 -13.49 4.62 -9.88
CA LYS A 248 -12.59 5.76 -10.03
C LYS A 248 -13.34 7.09 -10.12
N ASP A 249 -14.40 7.16 -10.92
CA ASP A 249 -15.16 8.40 -11.11
C ASP A 249 -15.78 8.87 -9.79
N VAL A 250 -16.31 7.96 -8.97
CA VAL A 250 -16.83 8.27 -7.64
C VAL A 250 -15.73 8.83 -6.74
N ILE A 251 -14.54 8.22 -6.74
CA ILE A 251 -13.40 8.70 -5.94
C ILE A 251 -12.96 10.09 -6.41
N VAL A 252 -12.85 10.31 -7.72
CA VAL A 252 -12.49 11.61 -8.29
C VAL A 252 -13.51 12.68 -7.90
N GLU A 253 -14.81 12.41 -8.07
CA GLU A 253 -15.88 13.33 -7.68
C GLU A 253 -15.85 13.64 -6.18
N MET A 254 -15.59 12.65 -5.32
CA MET A 254 -15.43 12.86 -3.88
C MET A 254 -14.25 13.78 -3.57
N LEU A 255 -13.09 13.58 -4.21
CA LEU A 255 -11.92 14.43 -4.00
C LEU A 255 -12.16 15.86 -4.50
N GLU A 256 -12.73 16.02 -5.69
CA GLU A 256 -13.02 17.34 -6.27
C GLU A 256 -14.05 18.11 -5.44
N ALA A 257 -15.05 17.42 -4.88
CA ALA A 257 -16.02 18.02 -3.95
C ALA A 257 -15.36 18.57 -2.67
N HIS A 258 -14.18 18.07 -2.28
CA HIS A 258 -13.39 18.55 -1.15
C HIS A 258 -12.24 19.50 -1.56
N GLY A 259 -12.25 19.99 -2.81
CA GLY A 259 -11.35 21.04 -3.29
C GLY A 259 -10.00 20.54 -3.83
N PHE A 260 -9.87 19.24 -4.11
CA PHE A 260 -8.67 18.70 -4.74
C PHE A 260 -8.72 18.89 -6.25
N THR A 261 -7.60 19.27 -6.86
CA THR A 261 -7.35 19.01 -8.27
C THR A 261 -6.90 17.56 -8.42
N THR A 262 -7.48 16.84 -9.38
CA THR A 262 -7.20 15.41 -9.56
C THR A 262 -6.45 15.12 -10.85
N TYR A 263 -5.66 14.04 -10.83
CA TYR A 263 -5.13 13.39 -12.01
C TYR A 263 -5.21 11.88 -11.83
N TRP A 264 -5.48 11.14 -12.90
CA TRP A 264 -5.49 9.70 -12.84
C TRP A 264 -4.96 9.09 -14.13
N PHE A 265 -4.47 7.86 -14.04
CA PHE A 265 -4.15 7.04 -15.20
C PHE A 265 -4.49 5.58 -14.92
N ALA A 266 -4.97 4.88 -15.94
CA ALA A 266 -5.12 3.43 -15.88
C ALA A 266 -3.73 2.80 -15.78
N SER A 267 -3.54 1.89 -14.84
CA SER A 267 -2.26 1.20 -14.69
C SER A 267 -1.98 0.41 -15.98
N GLU A 268 -0.86 0.68 -16.65
CA GLU A 268 -0.50 -0.08 -17.86
C GLU A 268 -0.19 -1.55 -17.53
N ARG A 269 -0.03 -1.89 -16.25
CA ARG A 269 0.38 -3.20 -15.75
C ARG A 269 -0.67 -4.28 -15.96
N GLU A 270 -1.96 -3.95 -16.05
CA GLU A 270 -3.01 -4.95 -16.33
C GLU A 270 -3.47 -4.98 -17.80
N ARG A 271 -2.83 -4.21 -18.69
CA ARG A 271 -3.09 -4.30 -20.14
C ARG A 271 -2.41 -5.54 -20.74
N TYR A 272 -2.94 -6.71 -20.48
CA TYR A 272 -2.57 -7.94 -21.18
C TYR A 272 -3.71 -8.41 -22.09
N GLY A 273 -3.57 -8.14 -23.40
CA GLY A 273 -4.54 -8.55 -24.42
C GLY A 273 -5.73 -7.59 -24.55
N ALA A 274 -6.94 -8.13 -24.68
CA ALA A 274 -8.17 -7.37 -24.91
C ALA A 274 -8.83 -6.82 -23.63
N VAL A 275 -8.21 -7.02 -22.46
CA VAL A 275 -8.76 -6.61 -21.17
C VAL A 275 -8.22 -5.22 -20.82
N GLN A 276 -9.12 -4.26 -20.61
CA GLN A 276 -8.79 -2.96 -20.05
C GLN A 276 -8.42 -3.15 -18.58
N SER A 277 -7.34 -2.49 -18.13
CA SER A 277 -6.91 -2.48 -16.72
C SER A 277 -8.08 -2.24 -15.78
N GLU A 278 -8.21 -3.09 -14.76
CA GLU A 278 -9.17 -2.93 -13.67
C GLU A 278 -8.60 -1.98 -12.60
N VAL A 279 -7.28 -1.88 -12.45
CA VAL A 279 -6.64 -0.97 -11.51
C VAL A 279 -6.28 0.39 -12.13
N CYS A 280 -6.42 1.48 -11.36
CA CYS A 280 -5.88 2.79 -11.74
C CYS A 280 -5.27 3.55 -10.56
N MET A 281 -4.34 4.45 -10.88
CA MET A 281 -3.79 5.37 -9.89
C MET A 281 -4.55 6.69 -9.95
N VAL A 282 -4.98 7.18 -8.79
CA VAL A 282 -5.59 8.50 -8.63
C VAL A 282 -4.72 9.35 -7.71
N TYR A 283 -4.46 10.58 -8.13
CA TYR A 283 -3.72 11.59 -7.38
C TYR A 283 -4.65 12.78 -7.17
N GLY A 284 -4.58 13.38 -5.98
CA GLY A 284 -5.25 14.63 -5.67
C GLY A 284 -4.33 15.55 -4.90
N TRP A 285 -4.38 16.85 -5.19
CA TRP A 285 -3.67 17.87 -4.42
C TRP A 285 -4.48 19.16 -4.36
N ARG A 286 -4.28 19.95 -3.30
CA ARG A 286 -4.82 21.31 -3.23
C ARG A 286 -3.97 22.25 -4.10
N ALA A 287 -4.61 23.01 -4.99
CA ALA A 287 -3.91 23.87 -5.95
C ALA A 287 -3.05 24.96 -5.27
N GLU A 288 -3.47 25.42 -4.09
CA GLU A 288 -2.79 26.43 -3.28
C GLU A 288 -1.50 25.96 -2.61
N ASP A 289 -1.29 24.65 -2.47
CA ASP A 289 -0.09 24.07 -1.88
C ASP A 289 1.04 23.83 -2.91
N ARG A 290 0.80 24.10 -4.21
CA ARG A 290 1.84 24.02 -5.26
C ARG A 290 2.43 25.40 -5.57
N SER A 291 3.58 25.69 -4.96
CA SER A 291 4.45 26.83 -5.31
C SER A 291 5.52 26.46 -6.33
#